data_AF-A0A086ZPH2-F1
#
_entry.id   AF-A0A086ZPH2-F1
#
_cell.length_a   1.000
_cell.length_b   1.000
_cell.length_c   1.000
_cell.angle_alpha   90.00
_cell.angle_beta   90.00
_cell.angle_gamma   90.00
#
_symmetry.space_group_name_H-M   'P 1'
#
loop_
_entity.id
_entity.type
_entity.pdbx_description
1 polymer ?
#
loop_
_entity_poly.entity_id
_entity_poly.type
_entity_poly.pdbx_seq_one_letter_code
_entity_poly.pdbx_strand_id
1 'polypeptide(L)'
;MRHVFRATKIGWDKEQEGIWFDSDQYTEEEARAEFKPYEGTTQRGYPYTGYEYDGQKYHDVTYLGEYEDDDMPKSNEDYIDRLLNKRK
;
A
#
# COMPACT_ATOMS: atom_id res chain seq x y z
N MET A 1 13.02 -1.77 12.00
CA MET A 1 12.13 -2.63 11.18
C MET A 1 11.06 -1.73 10.61
N ARG A 2 10.48 -2.05 9.46
CA ARG A 2 9.47 -1.21 8.81
C ARG A 2 8.31 -2.06 8.34
N HIS A 3 7.10 -1.61 8.64
CA HIS A 3 5.88 -2.19 8.10
C HIS A 3 5.74 -1.77 6.64
N VAL A 4 5.68 -2.76 5.74
CA VAL A 4 5.54 -2.51 4.31
C VAL A 4 4.10 -2.77 3.88
N PHE A 5 3.49 -1.76 3.26
CA PHE A 5 2.17 -1.81 2.67
C PHE A 5 2.30 -1.60 1.16
N ARG A 6 1.60 -2.44 0.40
CA ARG A 6 1.41 -2.26 -1.02
C ARG A 6 0.07 -1.61 -1.25
N ALA A 7 0.08 -0.40 -1.78
CA ALA A 7 -1.13 0.34 -2.07
C ALA A 7 -1.31 0.46 -3.60
N THR A 8 -2.45 0.03 -4.11
CA THR A 8 -2.77 0.07 -5.54
C THR A 8 -3.60 1.32 -5.82
N LYS A 9 -3.09 2.25 -6.63
CA LYS A 9 -3.77 3.50 -6.97
C LYS A 9 -5.08 3.23 -7.71
N ILE A 10 -6.01 4.18 -7.57
CA ILE A 10 -7.22 4.20 -8.39
C ILE A 10 -6.85 4.45 -9.85
N GLY A 11 -7.25 3.53 -10.72
CA GLY A 11 -7.05 3.66 -12.15
C GLY A 11 -6.99 2.30 -12.85
N TRP A 12 -7.14 2.30 -14.17
CA TRP A 12 -6.95 1.12 -15.00
C TRP A 12 -5.48 0.73 -15.14
N ASP A 13 -4.57 1.66 -14.83
CA ASP A 13 -3.13 1.49 -14.95
C ASP A 13 -2.56 0.53 -13.89
N LYS A 14 -3.34 0.26 -12.81
CA LYS A 14 -2.91 -0.57 -11.68
C LYS A 14 -1.56 -0.14 -11.13
N GLU A 15 -1.28 1.16 -11.13
CA GLU A 15 -0.06 1.70 -10.55
C GLU A 15 -0.01 1.34 -9.06
N GLN A 16 1.08 0.73 -8.62
CA GLN A 16 1.25 0.26 -7.25
C GLN A 16 2.35 1.06 -6.57
N GLU A 17 2.12 1.42 -5.32
CA GLU A 17 3.03 2.20 -4.51
C GLU A 17 3.39 1.41 -3.24
N GLY A 18 4.67 1.44 -2.87
CA GLY A 18 5.17 0.86 -1.64
C GLY A 18 5.17 1.90 -0.54
N ILE A 19 4.28 1.77 0.44
CA ILE A 19 4.24 2.65 1.61
C ILE A 19 4.89 1.92 2.77
N TRP A 20 5.85 2.59 3.41
CA TRP A 20 6.63 2.05 4.52
C TRP A 20 6.40 2.90 5.75
N PHE A 21 6.06 2.23 6.85
CA PHE A 21 5.96 2.85 8.16
C PHE A 21 7.07 2.30 9.05
N ASP A 22 7.62 3.15 9.91
CA ASP A 22 8.62 2.71 10.87
C ASP A 22 7.95 1.86 11.95
N SER A 23 8.37 0.60 12.12
CA SER A 23 7.80 -0.32 13.12
C SER A 23 8.16 0.12 14.55
N ASP A 24 9.20 0.96 14.72
CA ASP A 24 9.51 1.56 16.02
C ASP A 24 8.49 2.64 16.42
N GLN A 25 7.86 3.31 15.44
CA GLN A 25 6.94 4.42 15.66
C GLN A 25 5.46 4.07 15.43
N TYR A 26 5.18 3.09 14.58
CA TYR A 26 3.83 2.70 14.19
C TYR A 26 3.70 1.19 14.32
N THR A 27 2.66 0.73 14.99
CA THR A 27 2.25 -0.68 14.92
C THR A 27 1.55 -0.99 13.59
N GLU A 28 1.41 -2.28 13.23
CA GLU A 28 0.64 -2.71 12.05
C GLU A 28 -0.76 -2.08 12.03
N GLU A 29 -1.42 -2.04 13.19
CA GLU A 29 -2.76 -1.48 13.34
C GLU A 29 -2.79 0.03 13.12
N GLU A 30 -1.81 0.76 13.66
CA GLU A 30 -1.69 2.22 13.47
C GLU A 30 -1.34 2.57 12.03
N ALA A 31 -0.37 1.87 11.44
CA ALA A 31 0.01 2.06 10.05
C ALA A 31 -1.18 1.75 9.11
N ARG A 32 -1.97 0.72 9.43
CA ARG A 32 -3.22 0.43 8.72
C ARG A 32 -4.29 1.50 8.96
N ALA A 33 -4.35 2.09 10.16
CA ALA A 33 -5.31 3.13 10.50
C ALA A 33 -5.02 4.47 9.81
N GLU A 34 -3.75 4.73 9.44
CA GLU A 34 -3.37 5.89 8.62
C GLU A 34 -4.03 5.85 7.23
N PHE A 35 -4.32 4.65 6.72
CA PHE A 35 -5.13 4.46 5.52
C PHE A 35 -6.61 4.69 5.84
N LYS A 36 -7.09 5.91 5.56
CA LYS A 36 -8.48 6.27 5.81
C LYS A 36 -9.39 5.55 4.80
N PRO A 37 -10.26 4.62 5.24
CA PRO A 37 -11.19 3.99 4.33
C PRO A 37 -12.19 5.04 3.83
N TYR A 38 -12.44 5.06 2.54
CA TYR A 38 -13.48 5.88 1.94
C TYR A 38 -14.36 5.02 1.03
N GLU A 39 -15.63 5.38 0.97
CA GLU A 39 -16.56 4.77 0.04
C GLU A 39 -16.58 5.62 -1.23
N GLY A 40 -16.17 5.02 -2.33
CA GLY A 40 -16.28 5.60 -3.65
C GLY A 40 -17.35 4.90 -4.47
N THR A 41 -17.75 5.53 -5.57
CA THR A 41 -18.59 4.88 -6.58
C THR A 41 -17.77 4.75 -7.85
N THR A 42 -17.70 3.53 -8.39
CA THR A 42 -17.06 3.29 -9.69
C THR A 42 -17.82 4.04 -10.77
N GLN A 43 -17.17 4.29 -11.92
CA GLN A 43 -17.80 4.94 -13.07
C GLN A 43 -19.05 4.17 -13.59
N ARG A 44 -19.22 2.91 -13.19
CA ARG A 44 -20.38 2.05 -13.51
C ARG A 44 -21.48 2.05 -12.44
N GLY A 45 -21.35 2.85 -11.38
CA GLY A 45 -22.35 2.95 -10.32
C GLY A 45 -22.23 1.91 -9.19
N TYR A 46 -21.18 1.07 -9.20
CA TYR A 46 -20.96 0.12 -8.11
C TYR A 46 -20.19 0.81 -6.96
N PRO A 47 -20.65 0.68 -5.71
CA PRO A 47 -19.89 1.15 -4.56
C PRO A 47 -18.61 0.32 -4.43
N TYR A 48 -17.52 0.97 -4.04
CA TYR A 48 -16.28 0.32 -3.67
C TYR A 48 -15.71 1.00 -2.43
N THR A 49 -15.00 0.25 -1.61
CA THR A 49 -14.21 0.79 -0.50
C THR A 49 -12.79 0.96 -0.99
N GLY A 50 -12.28 2.18 -0.96
CA GLY A 50 -10.89 2.50 -1.19
C GLY A 50 -10.23 3.00 0.10
N TYR A 51 -8.95 3.31 0.02
CA TYR A 51 -8.13 3.83 1.12
C TYR A 51 -7.43 5.10 0.68
N GLU A 52 -7.51 6.17 1.48
CA GLU A 52 -6.81 7.43 1.22
C GLU A 52 -5.65 7.56 2.21
N TYR A 53 -4.46 7.83 1.69
CA TYR A 53 -3.25 8.08 2.48
C TYR A 53 -2.42 9.17 1.83
N ASP A 54 -1.97 10.15 2.62
CA ASP A 54 -1.18 11.31 2.17
C ASP A 54 -1.79 12.08 0.96
N GLY A 55 -3.13 12.13 0.88
CA GLY A 55 -3.84 12.74 -0.25
C GLY A 55 -3.88 11.89 -1.53
N GLN A 56 -3.24 10.72 -1.52
CA GLN A 56 -3.32 9.73 -2.59
C GLN A 56 -4.45 8.73 -2.33
N LYS A 57 -5.24 8.45 -3.37
CA LYS A 57 -6.35 7.50 -3.30
C LYS A 57 -5.96 6.15 -3.86
N TYR A 58 -6.08 5.15 -3.02
CA TYR A 58 -5.86 3.75 -3.30
C TYR A 58 -7.19 3.02 -3.38
N HIS A 59 -7.24 2.03 -4.27
CA HIS A 59 -8.34 1.09 -4.38
C HIS A 59 -8.13 -0.10 -3.44
N ASP A 60 -6.90 -0.58 -3.33
CA ASP A 60 -6.52 -1.74 -2.52
C ASP A 60 -5.25 -1.43 -1.73
N VAL A 61 -5.20 -1.85 -0.47
CA VAL A 61 -3.99 -1.78 0.36
C VAL A 61 -3.76 -3.15 0.95
N THR A 62 -2.64 -3.76 0.58
CA THR A 62 -2.20 -5.07 1.06
C THR A 62 -1.01 -4.90 1.99
N TYR A 63 -1.12 -5.35 3.24
CA TYR A 63 0.03 -5.41 4.13
C TYR A 63 0.95 -6.59 3.76
N LEU A 64 2.25 -6.32 3.59
CA LEU A 64 3.25 -7.32 3.18
C LEU A 64 4.03 -7.91 4.35
N GLY A 65 4.11 -7.21 5.49
CA GLY A 65 4.87 -7.63 6.66
C GLY A 65 5.91 -6.60 7.11
N GLU A 66 6.71 -6.98 8.09
CA GLU A 66 7.85 -6.20 8.59
C GLU A 66 9.14 -6.58 7.88
N TYR A 67 9.87 -5.59 7.41
CA TYR A 67 11.16 -5.75 6.72
C TYR A 67 12.26 -4.95 7.45
N GLU A 68 13.49 -5.43 7.37
CA GLU A 68 14.66 -4.76 7.97
C GLU A 68 15.20 -3.64 7.08
N ASP A 69 15.91 -2.67 7.67
CA ASP A 69 16.47 -1.52 6.93
C ASP A 69 17.50 -1.94 5.87
N ASP A 70 18.16 -3.10 6.08
CA ASP A 70 19.15 -3.69 5.16
C ASP A 70 18.50 -4.45 3.98
N ASP A 71 17.27 -4.95 4.18
CA ASP A 71 16.43 -5.56 3.12
C ASP A 71 15.54 -4.49 2.43
N MET A 72 15.80 -3.20 2.70
CA MET A 72 15.00 -2.11 2.15
C MET A 72 15.18 -1.96 0.64
N PRO A 73 14.08 -1.96 -0.13
CA PRO A 73 14.12 -1.52 -1.51
C PRO A 73 14.33 0.00 -1.58
N LYS A 74 15.36 0.45 -2.31
CA LYS A 74 15.70 1.88 -2.48
C LYS A 74 14.76 2.67 -3.40
N SER A 75 13.73 2.07 -4.00
CA SER A 75 12.79 2.76 -4.92
C SER A 75 11.49 1.98 -5.16
N ASN A 76 10.44 2.74 -5.47
CA ASN A 76 9.03 2.54 -5.11
C ASN A 76 8.17 1.58 -5.98
N GLU A 77 8.48 1.35 -7.26
CA GLU A 77 7.55 0.64 -8.17
C GLU A 77 8.13 -0.66 -8.73
N ASP A 78 9.31 -0.60 -9.38
CA ASP A 78 9.92 -1.74 -10.08
C ASP A 78 10.30 -2.89 -9.13
N TYR A 79 10.70 -2.58 -7.90
CA TYR A 79 11.12 -3.59 -6.93
C TYR A 79 10.00 -4.11 -6.03
N ILE A 80 8.92 -3.34 -5.80
CA ILE A 80 7.68 -3.88 -5.21
C ILE A 80 7.13 -4.96 -6.16
N ASP A 81 7.09 -4.69 -7.47
CA ASP A 81 6.71 -5.68 -8.48
C ASP A 81 7.64 -6.91 -8.45
N ARG A 82 8.97 -6.72 -8.45
CA ARG A 82 9.92 -7.85 -8.33
C ARG A 82 9.77 -8.67 -7.04
N LEU A 83 9.52 -8.03 -5.89
CA LEU A 83 9.27 -8.71 -4.61
C LEU A 83 8.01 -9.57 -4.69
N LEU A 84 6.96 -9.07 -5.33
CA LEU A 84 5.71 -9.79 -5.55
C LEU A 84 5.88 -10.96 -6.53
N ASN A 85 6.67 -10.77 -7.59
CA ASN A 85 6.91 -11.79 -8.61
C ASN A 85 7.87 -12.90 -8.14
N LYS A 86 8.61 -12.70 -7.04
CA LYS A 86 9.55 -13.69 -6.48
C LYS A 86 8.89 -14.80 -5.66
N ARG A 87 7.58 -14.73 -5.37
CA ARG A 87 6.81 -15.78 -4.67
C ARG A 87 6.23 -16.85 -5.63
N LYS A 88 7.01 -17.34 -6.60
CA LYS A 88 6.56 -18.40 -7.52
C LYS A 88 7.42 -19.65 -7.44
#